data_AF-T0M9A9-F1
#
_entry.id   AF-T0M9A9-F1
#
_cell.length_a   1.000
_cell.length_b   1.000
_cell.length_c   1.000
_cell.angle_alpha   90.00
_cell.angle_beta   90.00
_cell.angle_gamma   90.00
#
_symmetry.space_group_name_H-M   'P 1'
#
loop_
_entity.id
_entity.type
_entity.pdbx_description
1 polymer ?
#
loop_
_entity_poly.entity_id
_entity_poly.type
_entity_poly.pdbx_seq_one_letter_code
_entity_poly.pdbx_strand_id
1 'polypeptide(L)'
;MFPILNYGDNRRSILNAAKNKSEYAIELNERICKNCGNETPLTVCENCGSVTYNQKKIKKMNIDLSAILERAESRLNIKPEQVKDLKGVKKLMSKNSAVEPLEKGILRSIHNISINKDGTCRYDMSDIPITHFKKSELNLSSEQLVGLGYPDQELNEIYPQDIIIPEDSAKYLLNVANFVDDMLVRY
;
A
#
# COMPACT_ATOMS: atom_id res chain seq x y z
N MET A 1 -1.10 -7.21 -2.29
CA MET A 1 -0.73 -8.15 -1.21
C MET A 1 0.19 -9.24 -1.76
N PHE A 2 1.07 -9.80 -0.92
CA PHE A 2 1.99 -10.87 -1.29
C PHE A 2 1.62 -12.19 -0.57
N PRO A 3 1.50 -13.33 -1.29
CA PRO A 3 1.12 -14.59 -0.67
C PRO A 3 2.33 -15.34 -0.07
N ILE A 4 2.21 -15.80 1.18
CA ILE A 4 3.27 -16.49 1.94
C ILE A 4 2.83 -17.84 2.52
N LEU A 5 1.70 -18.39 2.08
CA LEU A 5 1.13 -19.64 2.58
C LEU A 5 1.02 -19.65 4.12
N ASN A 6 1.55 -20.66 4.79
CA ASN A 6 1.55 -20.78 6.25
C ASN A 6 2.92 -20.49 6.87
N TYR A 7 3.85 -19.87 6.14
CA TYR A 7 5.23 -19.71 6.59
C TYR A 7 5.45 -18.48 7.50
N GLY A 8 4.51 -17.54 7.56
CA GLY A 8 4.60 -16.31 8.35
C GLY A 8 3.95 -16.35 9.73
N ASP A 9 3.85 -17.50 10.37
CA ASP A 9 3.20 -17.70 11.68
C ASP A 9 1.73 -17.20 11.72
N ASN A 10 1.18 -17.02 12.93
CA ASN A 10 -0.17 -16.50 13.14
C ASN A 10 -0.34 -15.04 12.66
N ARG A 11 0.76 -14.26 12.64
CA ARG A 11 0.74 -12.85 12.24
C ARG A 11 0.81 -12.66 10.72
N ARG A 12 1.12 -13.72 9.96
CA ARG A 12 1.39 -13.67 8.51
C ARG A 12 2.56 -12.74 8.18
N SER A 13 3.62 -12.77 8.97
CA SER A 13 4.84 -11.98 8.77
C SER A 13 5.64 -12.50 7.57
N ILE A 14 5.87 -11.63 6.58
CA ILE A 14 6.75 -11.90 5.43
C ILE A 14 8.20 -12.09 5.91
N LEU A 15 8.65 -11.31 6.90
CA LEU A 15 10.01 -11.41 7.45
C LEU A 15 10.25 -12.78 8.09
N ASN A 16 9.26 -13.31 8.82
CA ASN A 16 9.36 -14.65 9.40
C ASN A 16 9.23 -15.73 8.32
N ALA A 17 8.38 -15.53 7.32
CA ALA A 17 8.26 -16.45 6.20
C ALA A 17 9.59 -16.59 5.43
N ALA A 18 10.29 -15.49 5.17
CA ALA A 18 11.60 -15.50 4.51
C ALA A 18 12.65 -16.30 5.30
N LYS A 19 12.63 -16.20 6.64
CA LYS A 19 13.53 -16.96 7.53
C LYS A 19 13.15 -18.44 7.64
N ASN A 20 11.85 -18.74 7.74
CA ASN A 20 11.34 -20.10 7.96
C ASN A 20 11.41 -20.94 6.68
N LYS A 21 11.04 -20.36 5.54
CA LYS A 21 11.07 -21.01 4.23
C LYS A 21 11.13 -19.96 3.12
N SER A 22 12.35 -19.62 2.71
CA SER A 22 12.62 -18.68 1.62
C SER A 22 11.98 -19.15 0.30
N GLU A 23 12.15 -20.42 -0.05
CA GLU A 23 11.70 -20.97 -1.32
C GLU A 23 10.43 -21.82 -1.20
N TYR A 24 9.41 -21.51 -2.00
CA TYR A 24 8.19 -22.33 -2.07
C TYR A 24 7.48 -22.25 -3.41
N ALA A 25 6.75 -23.32 -3.72
CA ALA A 25 5.92 -23.42 -4.91
C ALA A 25 4.49 -22.92 -4.64
N ILE A 26 3.97 -22.03 -5.48
CA ILE A 26 2.62 -21.48 -5.36
C ILE A 26 2.02 -21.18 -6.74
N GLU A 27 0.70 -21.30 -6.86
CA GLU A 27 -0.05 -20.95 -8.08
C GLU A 27 -0.31 -19.45 -8.14
N LEU A 28 0.28 -18.79 -9.13
CA LEU A 28 0.20 -17.34 -9.32
C LEU A 28 0.03 -16.98 -10.78
N ASN A 29 -0.30 -15.71 -11.04
CA ASN A 29 -0.37 -15.17 -12.38
C ASN A 29 0.99 -15.21 -13.10
N GLU A 30 1.11 -15.97 -14.18
CA GLU A 30 2.31 -16.02 -15.01
C GLU A 30 2.54 -14.67 -15.72
N ARG A 31 3.79 -14.18 -15.64
CA ARG A 31 4.27 -13.04 -16.41
C ARG A 31 5.60 -13.41 -17.06
N ILE A 32 5.85 -12.85 -18.23
CA ILE A 32 7.06 -13.13 -19.01
C ILE A 32 7.82 -11.83 -19.24
N CYS A 33 9.12 -11.85 -18.99
CA CYS A 33 10.03 -10.79 -19.41
C CYS A 33 10.33 -10.92 -20.91
N LYS A 34 9.98 -9.91 -21.71
CA LYS A 34 10.29 -9.91 -23.15
C LYS A 34 11.78 -9.70 -23.47
N ASN A 35 12.57 -9.24 -22.49
CA ASN A 35 13.99 -8.96 -22.67
C ASN A 35 14.85 -10.24 -22.52
N CYS A 36 14.63 -11.02 -21.46
CA CYS A 36 15.43 -12.23 -21.18
C CYS A 36 14.64 -13.54 -21.21
N GLY A 37 13.32 -13.50 -21.45
CA GLY A 37 12.47 -14.69 -21.50
C GLY A 37 12.07 -15.26 -20.14
N ASN A 38 12.53 -14.68 -19.02
CA ASN A 38 12.24 -15.21 -17.68
C ASN A 38 10.73 -15.20 -17.36
N GLU A 39 10.24 -16.31 -16.85
CA GLU A 39 8.87 -16.46 -16.32
C GLU A 39 8.88 -16.13 -14.82
N THR A 40 7.96 -15.29 -14.37
CA THR A 40 7.88 -14.85 -12.96
C THR A 40 6.47 -14.32 -12.67
N PRO A 41 5.96 -14.36 -11.43
CA PRO A 41 4.74 -13.64 -11.08
C PRO A 41 4.92 -12.14 -10.87
N LEU A 42 6.18 -11.66 -10.80
CA LEU A 42 6.49 -10.28 -10.43
C LEU A 42 6.37 -9.33 -11.62
N THR A 43 6.01 -8.07 -11.35
CA THR A 43 5.88 -7.02 -12.38
C THR A 43 7.21 -6.58 -12.98
N VAL A 44 8.31 -6.82 -12.26
CA VAL A 44 9.69 -6.52 -12.66
C VAL A 44 10.48 -7.82 -12.70
N CYS A 45 11.26 -8.01 -13.74
CA CYS A 45 12.03 -9.24 -13.92
C CYS A 45 13.18 -9.34 -12.93
N GLU A 46 13.27 -10.47 -12.24
CA GLU A 46 14.34 -10.76 -11.28
C GLU A 46 15.72 -10.87 -11.93
N ASN A 47 15.79 -11.33 -13.18
CA ASN A 47 17.06 -11.52 -13.89
C ASN A 47 17.61 -10.22 -14.50
N CYS A 48 16.77 -9.43 -15.19
CA CYS A 48 17.26 -8.27 -15.97
C CYS A 48 16.62 -6.93 -15.60
N GLY A 49 15.69 -6.88 -14.65
CA GLY A 49 15.04 -5.64 -14.21
C GLY A 49 14.04 -5.01 -15.17
N SER A 50 13.84 -5.58 -16.36
CA SER A 50 12.81 -5.11 -17.29
C SER A 50 11.40 -5.44 -16.82
N VAL A 51 10.41 -4.66 -17.28
CA VAL A 51 8.99 -4.92 -17.03
C VAL A 51 8.57 -6.27 -17.62
N THR A 52 7.75 -7.02 -16.88
CA THR A 52 7.18 -8.29 -17.33
C THR A 52 5.75 -8.11 -17.80
N TYR A 53 5.27 -9.01 -18.66
CA TYR A 53 3.95 -8.91 -19.28
C TYR A 53 3.07 -10.09 -18.87
N ASN A 54 1.84 -9.77 -18.48
CA ASN A 54 0.85 -10.73 -18.01
C ASN A 54 0.42 -11.68 -19.14
N GLN A 55 0.47 -13.00 -18.88
CA GLN A 55 0.01 -14.05 -19.80
C GLN A 55 -1.45 -14.48 -19.59
N LYS A 56 -2.14 -13.91 -18.60
CA LYS A 56 -3.52 -14.24 -18.19
C LYS A 56 -3.71 -15.73 -17.85
N LYS A 57 -2.63 -16.36 -17.38
CA LYS A 57 -2.58 -17.78 -17.03
C LYS A 57 -2.11 -17.92 -15.59
N ILE A 58 -2.75 -18.81 -14.85
CA ILE A 58 -2.28 -19.20 -13.51
C ILE A 58 -1.38 -20.42 -13.69
N LYS A 59 -0.19 -20.37 -13.09
CA LYS A 59 0.81 -21.43 -13.16
C LYS A 59 1.45 -21.61 -11.79
N LYS A 60 1.78 -22.86 -11.45
CA LYS A 60 2.59 -23.18 -10.29
C LYS A 60 4.04 -22.76 -10.56
N MET A 61 4.55 -21.82 -9.77
CA MET A 61 5.89 -21.27 -9.90
C MET A 61 6.62 -21.36 -8.55
N ASN A 62 7.93 -21.52 -8.60
CA ASN A 62 8.79 -21.45 -7.42
C ASN A 62 9.17 -19.99 -7.18
N ILE A 63 9.05 -19.55 -5.93
CA ILE A 63 9.32 -18.18 -5.49
C ILE A 63 10.40 -18.23 -4.44
N ASP A 64 11.43 -17.41 -4.60
CA ASP A 64 12.42 -17.12 -3.55
C ASP A 64 12.03 -15.80 -2.86
N LEU A 65 11.37 -15.92 -1.72
CA LEU A 65 10.90 -14.77 -0.95
C LEU A 65 12.05 -13.91 -0.41
N SER A 66 13.20 -14.51 -0.07
CA SER A 66 14.35 -13.79 0.47
C SER A 66 14.97 -12.92 -0.62
N ALA A 67 15.21 -13.47 -1.81
CA ALA A 67 15.75 -12.70 -2.93
C ALA A 67 14.83 -11.54 -3.34
N ILE A 68 13.50 -11.76 -3.34
CA ILE A 68 12.53 -10.71 -3.68
C ILE A 68 12.54 -9.61 -2.62
N LEU A 69 12.62 -9.96 -1.34
CA LEU A 69 12.67 -9.02 -0.24
C LEU A 69 13.96 -8.17 -0.29
N GLU A 70 15.12 -8.80 -0.42
CA GLU A 70 16.42 -8.12 -0.52
C GLU A 70 16.48 -7.16 -1.71
N ARG A 71 15.91 -7.56 -2.85
CA ARG A 71 15.80 -6.70 -4.03
C ARG A 71 14.90 -5.49 -3.77
N ALA A 72 13.76 -5.70 -3.10
CA ALA A 72 12.82 -4.63 -2.78
C ALA A 72 13.44 -3.63 -1.79
N GLU A 73 14.15 -4.10 -0.78
CA GLU A 73 14.91 -3.27 0.18
C GLU A 73 16.01 -2.49 -0.51
N SER A 74 16.79 -3.14 -1.38
CA SER A 74 17.87 -2.51 -2.16
C SER A 74 17.35 -1.42 -3.09
N ARG A 75 16.23 -1.67 -3.79
CA ARG A 75 15.61 -0.70 -4.70
C ARG A 75 15.14 0.55 -3.96
N LEU A 76 14.59 0.38 -2.77
CA LEU A 76 14.09 1.49 -1.96
C LEU A 76 15.18 2.15 -1.10
N ASN A 77 16.41 1.61 -1.10
CA ASN A 77 17.52 2.01 -0.23
C ASN A 77 17.12 2.01 1.26
N ILE A 78 16.42 0.96 1.68
CA ILE A 78 15.91 0.76 3.04
C ILE A 78 16.69 -0.35 3.72
N LYS A 79 17.05 -0.16 4.99
CA LYS A 79 17.68 -1.21 5.79
C LYS A 79 16.62 -2.16 6.38
N PRO A 80 16.90 -3.47 6.49
CA PRO A 80 15.94 -4.45 7.04
C PRO A 80 15.39 -4.08 8.42
N GLU A 81 16.22 -3.44 9.25
CA GLU A 81 15.87 -2.99 10.61
C GLU A 81 14.75 -1.93 10.65
N GLN A 82 14.56 -1.20 9.54
CA GLN A 82 13.51 -0.18 9.43
C GLN A 82 12.13 -0.81 9.18
N VAL A 83 12.08 -2.07 8.72
CA VAL A 83 10.84 -2.79 8.41
C VAL A 83 10.40 -3.59 9.63
N LYS A 84 9.49 -3.02 10.43
CA LYS A 84 9.07 -3.65 11.70
C LYS A 84 8.00 -4.73 11.51
N ASP A 85 7.01 -4.49 10.65
CA ASP A 85 5.88 -5.40 10.48
C ASP A 85 5.43 -5.42 9.01
N LEU A 86 5.87 -6.43 8.27
CA LEU A 86 5.50 -6.64 6.87
C LEU A 86 4.57 -7.85 6.78
N LYS A 87 3.27 -7.60 6.64
CA LYS A 87 2.24 -8.66 6.60
C LYS A 87 1.92 -9.10 5.18
N GLY A 88 1.94 -10.41 4.97
CA GLY A 88 1.47 -11.08 3.77
C GLY A 88 0.06 -11.65 3.92
N VAL A 89 -0.36 -12.41 2.92
CA VAL A 89 -1.60 -13.19 2.94
C VAL A 89 -1.29 -14.67 2.78
N LYS A 90 -2.15 -15.55 3.30
CA LYS A 90 -1.95 -17.00 3.10
C LYS A 90 -2.14 -17.41 1.64
N LYS A 91 -3.15 -16.82 0.99
CA LYS A 91 -3.52 -17.06 -0.40
C LYS A 91 -4.13 -15.78 -0.98
N LEU A 92 -3.91 -15.56 -2.28
CA LEU A 92 -4.63 -14.52 -3.02
C LEU A 92 -6.05 -15.02 -3.34
N MET A 93 -7.04 -14.18 -3.06
CA MET A 93 -8.45 -14.46 -3.38
C MET A 93 -8.88 -13.84 -4.71
N SER A 94 -8.00 -13.08 -5.37
CA SER A 94 -8.29 -12.44 -6.64
C SER A 94 -8.33 -13.47 -7.76
N LYS A 95 -9.25 -13.28 -8.72
CA LYS A 95 -9.41 -14.19 -9.89
C LYS A 95 -8.10 -14.38 -10.66
N ASN A 96 -7.32 -13.31 -10.79
CA ASN A 96 -6.08 -13.34 -11.54
C ASN A 96 -4.89 -13.84 -10.71
N SER A 97 -5.00 -13.95 -9.37
CA SER A 97 -3.87 -14.27 -8.49
C SER A 97 -2.63 -13.40 -8.77
N ALA A 98 -2.85 -12.12 -9.09
CA ALA A 98 -1.78 -11.16 -9.34
C ALA A 98 -1.14 -10.72 -8.01
N VAL A 99 0.17 -10.83 -7.95
CA VAL A 99 0.96 -10.47 -6.77
C VAL A 99 1.26 -8.98 -6.79
N GLU A 100 1.21 -8.36 -5.63
CA GLU A 100 1.70 -6.98 -5.47
C GLU A 100 3.19 -6.94 -5.14
N PRO A 101 3.95 -5.98 -5.69
CA PRO A 101 5.37 -5.78 -5.36
C PRO A 101 5.59 -5.57 -3.85
N LEU A 102 6.67 -6.16 -3.32
CA LEU A 102 7.01 -6.04 -1.89
C LEU A 102 7.41 -4.61 -1.51
N GLU A 103 7.95 -3.83 -2.45
CA GLU A 103 8.30 -2.42 -2.25
C GLU A 103 7.11 -1.62 -1.68
N LYS A 104 5.92 -1.84 -2.23
CA LYS A 104 4.69 -1.21 -1.73
C LYS A 104 4.36 -1.66 -0.31
N GLY A 105 4.58 -2.92 0.01
CA GLY A 105 4.39 -3.46 1.36
C GLY A 105 5.37 -2.86 2.37
N ILE A 106 6.64 -2.70 1.98
CA ILE A 106 7.70 -2.11 2.82
C ILE A 106 7.36 -0.65 3.16
N LEU A 107 7.05 0.15 2.14
CA LEU A 107 6.69 1.56 2.34
C LEU A 107 5.46 1.71 3.24
N ARG A 108 4.45 0.82 3.09
CA ARG A 108 3.29 0.81 4.01
C ARG A 108 3.67 0.52 5.45
N SER A 109 4.60 -0.40 5.67
CA SER A 109 5.10 -0.76 7.00
C SER A 109 5.77 0.44 7.67
N ILE A 110 6.60 1.17 6.92
CA ILE A 110 7.31 2.37 7.40
C ILE A 110 6.34 3.47 7.81
N HIS A 111 5.33 3.73 6.97
CA HIS A 111 4.32 4.76 7.24
C HIS A 111 3.19 4.27 8.17
N ASN A 112 3.28 3.05 8.69
CA ASN A 112 2.28 2.45 9.59
C ASN A 112 0.84 2.52 9.03
N ILE A 113 0.66 2.21 7.75
CA ILE A 113 -0.66 2.18 7.11
C ILE A 113 -1.12 0.75 6.82
N SER A 114 -2.41 0.51 7.02
CA SER A 114 -3.10 -0.74 6.69
C SER A 114 -3.80 -0.63 5.34
N ILE A 115 -3.98 -1.76 4.65
CA ILE A 115 -4.69 -1.82 3.37
C ILE A 115 -5.85 -2.81 3.41
N ASN A 116 -6.86 -2.50 2.60
CA ASN A 116 -7.95 -3.41 2.29
C ASN A 116 -7.58 -4.41 1.20
N LYS A 117 -8.48 -5.39 0.97
CA LYS A 117 -8.30 -6.49 0.01
C LYS A 117 -8.13 -6.01 -1.45
N ASP A 118 -8.62 -4.81 -1.76
CA ASP A 118 -8.52 -4.16 -3.07
C ASP A 118 -7.27 -3.27 -3.21
N GLY A 119 -6.46 -3.15 -2.15
CA GLY A 119 -5.25 -2.31 -2.12
C GLY A 119 -5.50 -0.85 -1.72
N THR A 120 -6.73 -0.47 -1.37
CA THR A 120 -7.05 0.88 -0.88
C THR A 120 -6.72 1.04 0.60
N CYS A 121 -6.32 2.25 1.00
CA CYS A 121 -6.26 2.67 2.40
C CYS A 121 -7.62 3.26 2.78
N ARG A 122 -8.19 2.86 3.92
CA ARG A 122 -9.49 3.36 4.38
C ARG A 122 -9.41 3.70 5.85
N TYR A 123 -10.15 4.73 6.23
CA TYR A 123 -10.35 5.12 7.61
C TYR A 123 -11.86 5.06 7.88
N ASP A 124 -12.27 4.15 8.74
CA ASP A 124 -13.68 4.00 9.10
C ASP A 124 -14.03 5.04 10.16
N MET A 125 -15.03 5.87 9.86
CA MET A 125 -15.55 6.89 10.78
C MET A 125 -17.08 6.96 10.70
N SER A 126 -17.72 7.39 11.78
CA SER A 126 -19.15 7.71 11.78
C SER A 126 -19.37 9.13 11.28
N ASP A 127 -20.24 9.29 10.30
CA ASP A 127 -20.63 10.59 9.76
C ASP A 127 -21.81 11.19 10.53
N ILE A 128 -21.78 12.51 10.69
CA ILE A 128 -22.88 13.29 11.27
C ILE A 128 -23.23 14.38 10.26
N PRO A 129 -24.49 14.47 9.79
CA PRO A 129 -24.88 15.50 8.85
C PRO A 129 -24.84 16.87 9.51
N ILE A 130 -24.21 17.82 8.83
CA ILE A 130 -24.19 19.23 9.21
C ILE A 130 -24.56 20.08 8.00
N THR A 131 -25.17 21.22 8.24
CA THR A 131 -25.47 22.21 7.20
C THR A 131 -24.62 23.46 7.34
N HIS A 132 -24.13 23.75 8.55
CA HIS A 132 -23.31 24.93 8.84
C HIS A 132 -22.15 24.55 9.74
N PHE A 133 -21.07 25.32 9.65
CA PHE A 133 -19.92 25.23 10.55
C PHE A 133 -19.52 26.62 11.03
N LYS A 134 -18.90 26.69 12.22
CA LYS A 134 -18.25 27.92 12.65
C LYS A 134 -16.76 27.90 12.35
N LYS A 135 -16.25 29.05 11.90
CA LYS A 135 -14.82 29.26 11.64
C LYS A 135 -13.98 28.99 12.89
N SER A 136 -14.42 29.49 14.05
CA SER A 136 -13.71 29.30 15.33
C SER A 136 -13.67 27.84 15.80
N GLU A 137 -14.68 27.03 15.47
CA GLU A 137 -14.73 25.61 15.84
C GLU A 137 -13.71 24.78 15.04
N LEU A 138 -13.30 25.25 13.85
CA LEU A 138 -12.32 24.59 12.98
C LEU A 138 -10.92 25.20 13.03
N ASN A 139 -10.71 26.23 13.85
CA ASN A 139 -9.44 26.97 13.95
C ASN A 139 -8.93 27.49 12.59
N LEU A 140 -9.84 27.91 11.69
CA LEU A 140 -9.47 28.44 10.38
C LEU A 140 -9.17 29.94 10.43
N SER A 141 -8.13 30.38 9.73
CA SER A 141 -7.87 31.81 9.52
C SER A 141 -8.82 32.40 8.48
N SER A 142 -8.99 33.74 8.46
CA SER A 142 -9.76 34.43 7.41
C SER A 142 -9.25 34.09 6.01
N GLU A 143 -7.93 34.05 5.86
CA GLU A 143 -7.27 33.79 4.58
C GLU A 143 -7.48 32.36 4.09
N GLN A 144 -7.43 31.37 5.00
CA GLN A 144 -7.73 29.98 4.67
C GLN A 144 -9.20 29.81 4.25
N LEU A 145 -10.13 30.41 4.99
CA LEU A 145 -11.56 30.32 4.72
C LEU A 145 -11.92 30.91 3.36
N VAL A 146 -11.41 32.11 3.06
CA VAL A 146 -11.57 32.76 1.75
C VAL A 146 -10.88 31.97 0.64
N GLY A 147 -9.70 31.38 0.91
CA GLY A 147 -8.99 30.53 -0.04
C GLY A 147 -9.74 29.25 -0.42
N LEU A 148 -10.58 28.72 0.48
CA LEU A 148 -11.50 27.61 0.21
C LEU A 148 -12.77 28.03 -0.54
N GLY A 149 -13.00 29.33 -0.71
CA GLY A 149 -14.15 29.90 -1.43
C GLY A 149 -15.30 30.38 -0.54
N TYR A 150 -15.18 30.25 0.79
CA TYR A 150 -16.20 30.72 1.73
C TYR A 150 -16.04 32.22 2.03
N PRO A 151 -17.12 32.96 2.34
CA PRO A 151 -17.00 34.33 2.81
C PRO A 151 -16.33 34.36 4.20
N ASP A 152 -15.63 35.45 4.53
CA ASP A 152 -15.02 35.62 5.87
C ASP A 152 -16.10 35.96 6.91
N GLN A 153 -16.88 34.96 7.28
CA GLN A 153 -17.96 35.02 8.26
C GLN A 153 -17.74 33.97 9.35
N GLU A 154 -18.28 34.22 10.54
CA GLU A 154 -18.12 33.28 11.65
C GLU A 154 -18.94 32.00 11.44
N LEU A 155 -20.13 32.09 10.83
CA LEU A 155 -21.01 30.96 10.54
C LEU A 155 -21.20 30.85 9.02
N ASN A 156 -20.88 29.70 8.44
CA ASN A 156 -21.00 29.45 7.00
C ASN A 156 -21.81 28.19 6.73
N GLU A 157 -22.56 28.18 5.63
CA GLU A 157 -23.15 26.96 5.09
C GLU A 157 -22.03 26.12 4.44
N ILE A 158 -21.99 24.82 4.71
CA ILE A 158 -20.96 23.93 4.14
C ILE A 158 -21.27 23.60 2.68
N TYR A 159 -20.27 23.57 1.82
CA TYR A 159 -20.46 23.17 0.43
C TYR A 159 -20.75 21.66 0.29
N PRO A 160 -21.48 21.23 -0.76
CA PRO A 160 -22.00 19.86 -0.85
C PRO A 160 -20.96 18.73 -0.83
N GLN A 161 -19.69 19.01 -1.13
CA GLN A 161 -18.62 18.01 -1.18
C GLN A 161 -17.53 18.24 -0.14
N ASP A 162 -17.67 19.29 0.68
CA ASP A 162 -16.72 19.58 1.74
C ASP A 162 -17.06 18.73 2.96
N ILE A 163 -16.01 18.27 3.64
CA ILE A 163 -16.13 17.42 4.82
C ILE A 163 -15.20 17.94 5.92
N ILE A 164 -15.66 17.81 7.16
CA ILE A 164 -14.87 18.07 8.35
C ILE A 164 -14.52 16.72 8.96
N ILE A 165 -13.24 16.40 9.04
CA ILE A 165 -12.75 15.11 9.51
C ILE A 165 -12.20 15.21 10.94
N PRO A 166 -12.30 14.14 11.75
CA PRO A 166 -11.63 14.09 13.04
C PRO A 166 -10.11 14.16 12.91
N GLU A 167 -9.43 14.72 13.92
CA GLU A 167 -7.97 14.85 13.94
C GLU A 167 -7.25 13.50 13.80
N ASP A 168 -7.79 12.43 14.38
CA ASP A 168 -7.23 11.09 14.26
C ASP A 168 -7.30 10.54 12.82
N SER A 169 -8.35 10.91 12.08
CA SER A 169 -8.44 10.61 10.65
C SER A 169 -7.39 11.38 9.87
N ALA A 170 -7.20 12.66 10.19
CA ALA A 170 -6.17 13.50 9.57
C ALA A 170 -4.75 12.94 9.79
N LYS A 171 -4.44 12.46 11.01
CA LYS A 171 -3.15 11.80 11.33
C LYS A 171 -2.92 10.56 10.46
N TYR A 172 -3.94 9.73 10.28
CA TYR A 172 -3.85 8.56 9.40
C TYR A 172 -3.71 8.95 7.93
N LEU A 173 -4.50 9.90 7.44
CA LEU A 173 -4.42 10.38 6.06
C LEU A 173 -3.07 11.05 5.74
N LEU A 174 -2.45 11.72 6.71
CA LEU A 174 -1.10 12.26 6.58
C LEU A 174 -0.07 11.13 6.36
N ASN A 175 -0.18 10.02 7.10
CA ASN A 175 0.66 8.85 6.85
C ASN A 175 0.43 8.25 5.46
N VAL A 176 -0.83 8.22 5.00
CA VAL A 176 -1.16 7.78 3.63
C VAL A 176 -0.55 8.72 2.59
N ALA A 177 -0.61 10.04 2.79
CA ALA A 177 -0.01 11.02 1.89
C ALA A 177 1.53 10.83 1.81
N ASN A 178 2.21 10.73 2.95
CA ASN A 178 3.65 10.45 2.99
C ASN A 178 4.03 9.13 2.29
N PHE A 179 3.19 8.10 2.44
CA PHE A 179 3.36 6.85 1.69
C PHE A 179 3.20 7.03 0.18
N VAL A 180 2.20 7.81 -0.26
CA VAL A 180 1.99 8.08 -1.69
C VAL A 180 3.17 8.86 -2.26
N ASP A 181 3.67 9.86 -1.55
CA ASP A 181 4.84 10.64 -1.96
C ASP A 181 6.08 9.76 -2.12
N ASP A 182 6.37 8.92 -1.12
CA ASP A 182 7.47 7.97 -1.21
C ASP A 182 7.27 6.94 -2.32
N MET A 183 6.04 6.49 -2.57
CA MET A 183 5.74 5.59 -3.68
C MET A 183 5.94 6.27 -5.04
N LEU A 184 5.67 7.57 -5.17
CA LEU A 184 5.87 8.31 -6.43
C LEU A 184 7.34 8.56 -6.73
N VAL A 185 8.17 8.77 -5.70
CA VAL A 185 9.58 9.13 -5.86
C VAL A 185 10.49 7.90 -5.87
N ARG A 186 10.20 6.88 -5.05
CA ARG A 186 11.12 5.76 -4.79
C ARG A 186 10.76 4.46 -5.51
N TYR A 187 9.52 4.31 -6.00
CA TYR A 187 9.04 3.10 -6.69
C TYR A 187 8.79 3.34 -8.17
#